data_AF-A0A519MG54-F1
#
_entry.id   AF-A0A519MG54-F1
#
_cell.length_a   1.000
_cell.length_b   1.000
_cell.length_c   1.000
_cell.angle_alpha   90.00
_cell.angle_beta   90.00
_cell.angle_gamma   90.00
#
_symmetry.space_group_name_H-M   'P 1'
#
loop_
_entity.id
_entity.type
_entity.pdbx_description
1 polymer ?
#
loop_
_entity_poly.entity_id
_entity_poly.type
_entity_poly.pdbx_seq_one_letter_code
_entity_poly.pdbx_strand_id
1 'polypeptide(L)'
;MIYLLPLLSVILGYGVALILKPSNKKNLKLLLAFSGSFLLSLTVMHLLPEVYESSLHAHDGHEHGHEHAHNNPIGLFIMAGIIFQIILEYFSKGAEHGHVHVHGDAHANRMPWLLFISLCLHALLEGMPVSHHHDMAWGIAIHHFPIAIILTAFFVNSGLNKAAIM
;
A
#
# COMPACT_ATOMS: atom_id res chain seq x y z
N MET A 1 -7.11 12.51 15.05
CA MET A 1 -6.59 13.48 14.06
C MET A 1 -5.57 12.83 13.12
N ILE A 2 -4.70 11.95 13.62
CA ILE A 2 -3.68 11.26 12.81
C ILE A 2 -4.24 10.47 11.62
N TYR A 3 -5.43 9.85 11.76
CA TYR A 3 -6.11 9.10 10.69
C TYR A 3 -6.58 9.96 9.50
N LEU A 4 -6.71 11.28 9.68
CA LEU A 4 -7.07 12.18 8.59
C LEU A 4 -5.90 12.40 7.64
N LEU A 5 -4.67 12.17 8.09
CA LEU A 5 -3.46 12.51 7.37
C LEU A 5 -3.27 11.64 6.11
N PRO A 6 -3.38 10.29 6.18
CA PRO A 6 -3.37 9.45 4.99
C PRO A 6 -4.54 9.75 4.04
N LEU A 7 -5.73 10.04 4.59
CA LEU A 7 -6.91 10.38 3.79
C LEU A 7 -6.71 11.67 2.98
N LEU A 8 -6.21 12.73 3.64
CA LEU A 8 -5.93 14.00 2.97
C LEU A 8 -4.85 13.85 1.91
N SER A 9 -3.83 13.02 2.14
CA SER A 9 -2.81 12.70 1.15
C SER A 9 -3.41 12.09 -0.13
N VAL A 10 -4.32 11.13 0.00
CA VAL A 10 -5.01 10.54 -1.17
C VAL A 10 -5.82 11.59 -1.93
N ILE A 11 -6.56 12.45 -1.22
CA ILE A 11 -7.35 13.53 -1.84
C ILE A 11 -6.44 14.51 -2.59
N LEU A 12 -5.31 14.89 -1.99
CA LEU A 12 -4.34 15.78 -2.63
C LEU A 12 -3.72 15.13 -3.86
N GLY A 13 -3.31 13.85 -3.78
CA GLY A 13 -2.76 13.11 -4.91
C GLY A 13 -3.75 12.99 -6.07
N TYR A 14 -5.03 12.73 -5.77
CA TYR A 14 -6.12 12.75 -6.74
C TYR A 14 -6.24 14.12 -7.43
N GLY A 15 -6.31 15.21 -6.66
CA GLY A 15 -6.40 16.58 -7.21
C GLY A 15 -5.21 16.93 -8.09
N VAL A 16 -3.99 16.59 -7.66
CA VAL A 16 -2.76 16.80 -8.43
C VAL A 16 -2.77 16.03 -9.74
N ALA A 17 -3.22 14.78 -9.75
CA ALA A 17 -3.33 13.98 -10.96
C ALA A 17 -4.35 14.53 -11.95
N LEU A 18 -5.48 15.07 -11.48
CA LEU A 18 -6.47 15.71 -12.36
C LEU A 18 -5.94 16.98 -13.03
N ILE A 19 -5.11 17.76 -12.33
CA ILE A 19 -4.53 19.01 -12.84
C ILE A 19 -3.36 18.71 -13.78
N LEU A 20 -2.39 17.90 -13.34
CA LEU A 20 -1.15 17.65 -14.08
C LEU A 20 -1.30 16.60 -15.18
N LYS A 21 -2.28 15.70 -15.07
CA LYS A 21 -2.53 14.57 -15.99
C LYS A 21 -1.24 13.87 -16.43
N PRO A 22 -0.44 13.36 -15.47
CA PRO A 22 0.86 12.80 -15.78
C PRO A 22 0.71 11.61 -16.74
N SER A 23 1.27 11.75 -17.95
CA SER A 23 1.20 10.73 -19.01
C SER A 23 2.54 10.02 -19.25
N ASN A 24 3.63 10.53 -18.67
CA ASN A 24 4.96 9.96 -18.84
C ASN A 24 5.13 8.68 -18.00
N LYS A 25 5.08 7.53 -18.68
CA LYS A 25 5.25 6.19 -18.06
C LYS A 25 6.53 6.06 -17.23
N LYS A 26 7.64 6.69 -17.62
CA LYS A 26 8.91 6.61 -16.87
C LYS A 26 8.81 7.31 -15.52
N ASN A 27 8.20 8.50 -15.50
CA ASN A 27 8.05 9.27 -14.26
C ASN A 27 7.06 8.59 -13.30
N LEU A 28 5.98 8.01 -13.83
CA LEU A 28 5.04 7.22 -13.03
C LEU A 28 5.70 5.98 -12.41
N LYS A 29 6.53 5.26 -13.18
CA LYS A 29 7.31 4.13 -12.65
C LYS A 29 8.31 4.55 -11.59
N LEU A 30 8.99 5.68 -11.78
CA LEU A 30 9.94 6.20 -10.79
C LEU A 30 9.22 6.61 -9.50
N LEU A 31 8.06 7.26 -9.63
CA LEU A 31 7.20 7.66 -8.52
C LEU A 31 6.68 6.44 -7.74
N LEU A 32 6.31 5.36 -8.45
CA LEU A 32 5.92 4.08 -7.84
C LEU A 32 7.08 3.42 -7.10
N ALA A 33 8.26 3.35 -7.72
CA ALA A 33 9.46 2.76 -7.12
C ALA A 33 9.90 3.53 -5.86
N PHE A 34 9.83 4.87 -5.91
CA PHE A 34 10.05 5.71 -4.74
C PHE A 34 9.05 5.37 -3.62
N SER A 35 7.76 5.30 -3.95
CA SER A 35 6.71 4.99 -2.97
C SER A 35 6.93 3.64 -2.30
N GLY A 36 7.14 2.58 -3.09
CA GLY A 36 7.33 1.23 -2.57
C GLY A 36 8.60 1.09 -1.73
N SER A 37 9.73 1.63 -2.20
CA SER A 37 10.99 1.60 -1.44
C SER A 37 10.95 2.41 -0.14
N PHE A 38 10.22 3.53 -0.12
CA PHE A 38 10.01 4.33 1.08
C PHE A 38 9.25 3.57 2.16
N LEU A 39 8.14 2.91 1.80
CA LEU A 39 7.35 2.11 2.76
C LEU A 39 8.11 0.86 3.23
N LEU A 40 8.89 0.23 2.34
CA LEU A 40 9.79 -0.85 2.73
C LEU A 40 10.83 -0.37 3.75
N SER A 41 11.41 0.81 3.55
CA SER A 41 12.36 1.40 4.50
C SER A 41 11.73 1.64 5.87
N LEU A 42 10.50 2.17 5.91
CA LEU A 42 9.76 2.35 7.17
C LEU A 42 9.50 1.02 7.88
N THR A 43 9.08 0.01 7.11
CA THR A 43 8.85 -1.34 7.65
C THR A 43 10.12 -1.91 8.27
N VAL A 44 11.27 -1.78 7.61
CA VAL A 44 12.55 -2.31 8.11
C VAL A 44 13.09 -1.52 9.29
N MET A 45 12.96 -0.19 9.28
CA MET A 45 13.57 0.67 10.29
C MET A 45 12.72 0.85 11.55
N HIS A 46 11.39 0.70 11.45
CA HIS A 46 10.48 0.99 12.56
C HIS A 46 9.64 -0.25 12.91
N LEU A 47 8.86 -0.81 11.97
CA LEU A 47 7.95 -1.93 12.28
C LEU A 47 8.67 -3.22 12.68
N LEU A 48 9.70 -3.64 11.93
CA LEU A 48 10.41 -4.87 12.23
C LEU A 48 11.08 -4.83 13.61
N PRO A 49 11.90 -3.82 13.97
CA PRO A 49 12.50 -3.73 15.29
C PRO A 49 11.46 -3.80 16.42
N GLU A 50 10.38 -3.04 16.28
CA GLU A 50 9.35 -2.91 17.31
C GLU A 50 8.55 -4.21 17.55
N VAL A 51 8.20 -4.92 16.47
CA VAL A 51 7.51 -6.21 16.56
C VAL A 51 8.40 -7.27 17.23
N TYR A 52 9.71 -7.23 17.01
CA TYR A 52 10.64 -8.15 17.68
C TYR A 52 10.92 -7.73 19.14
N GLU A 53 11.03 -6.44 19.45
CA GLU A 53 11.27 -5.93 20.81
C GLU A 53 10.08 -6.18 21.74
N SER A 54 8.85 -5.88 21.29
CA SER A 54 7.61 -6.15 22.03
C SER A 54 7.43 -7.62 22.42
N SER A 55 8.01 -8.52 21.62
CA SER A 55 7.95 -9.95 21.86
C SER A 55 8.97 -10.49 22.86
N LEU A 56 10.07 -9.76 23.06
CA LEU A 56 11.12 -10.12 24.00
C LEU A 56 10.66 -9.84 25.44
N HIS A 57 9.96 -8.72 25.65
CA HIS A 57 9.46 -8.30 26.97
C HIS A 57 8.22 -9.06 27.47
N ALA A 58 7.54 -9.81 26.59
CA ALA A 58 6.37 -10.60 26.97
C ALA A 58 6.72 -11.90 27.73
N HIS A 59 8.01 -12.29 27.78
CA HIS A 59 8.47 -13.56 28.35
C HIS A 59 9.31 -13.43 29.64
N ASP A 60 9.56 -12.22 30.16
CA ASP A 60 10.40 -11.98 31.36
C ASP A 60 9.72 -12.34 32.70
N GLY A 61 8.70 -13.22 32.70
CA GLY A 61 7.95 -13.64 33.89
C GLY A 61 8.34 -14.99 34.49
N HIS A 62 9.22 -15.77 33.87
CA HIS A 62 9.63 -17.07 34.39
C HIS A 62 11.15 -17.25 34.33
N GLU A 63 11.79 -16.87 35.43
CA GLU A 63 13.13 -17.32 35.82
C GLU A 63 13.10 -18.85 35.95
N HIS A 64 13.70 -19.57 35.00
CA HIS A 64 14.43 -20.82 35.22
C HIS A 64 15.22 -21.15 33.95
N GLY A 65 16.52 -21.42 34.12
CA GLY A 65 17.42 -21.77 33.04
C GLY A 65 16.93 -22.97 32.23
N HIS A 66 16.98 -22.85 30.91
CA HIS A 66 17.56 -23.81 29.98
C HIS A 66 17.38 -23.26 28.55
N GLU A 67 18.44 -23.42 27.77
CA GLU A 67 18.64 -22.97 26.40
C GLU A 67 17.52 -23.30 25.40
N HIS A 68 17.30 -22.36 24.46
CA HIS A 68 16.69 -22.52 23.13
C HIS A 68 15.24 -23.04 23.04
N ALA A 69 14.25 -22.15 23.20
CA ALA A 69 12.91 -22.36 22.64
C ALA A 69 12.55 -21.22 21.66
N HIS A 70 13.10 -21.32 20.45
CA HIS A 70 12.78 -20.53 19.25
C HIS A 70 11.34 -20.76 18.74
N ASN A 71 10.32 -20.59 19.58
CA ASN A 71 8.92 -20.84 19.22
C ASN A 71 8.08 -19.57 19.16
N ASN A 72 8.67 -18.43 18.78
CA ASN A 72 7.91 -17.22 18.57
C ASN A 72 7.38 -17.18 17.12
N PRO A 73 6.07 -17.36 16.87
CA PRO A 73 5.51 -17.45 15.52
C PRO A 73 5.49 -16.11 14.77
N ILE A 74 6.05 -15.03 15.33
CA ILE A 74 6.11 -13.70 14.72
C ILE A 74 6.68 -13.73 13.30
N GLY A 75 7.78 -14.46 13.08
CA GLY A 75 8.36 -14.59 11.74
C GLY A 75 7.37 -15.20 10.73
N LEU A 76 6.53 -16.14 11.16
CA LEU A 76 5.49 -16.74 10.32
C LEU A 76 4.36 -15.75 10.02
N PHE A 77 3.93 -14.94 11.01
CA PHE A 77 2.92 -13.90 10.79
C PHE A 77 3.43 -12.80 9.85
N ILE A 78 4.69 -12.36 10.00
CA ILE A 78 5.34 -11.41 9.08
C ILE A 78 5.37 -12.00 7.67
N MET A 79 5.83 -13.24 7.52
CA MET A 79 5.89 -13.92 6.21
C MET A 79 4.50 -14.05 5.57
N ALA A 80 3.48 -14.46 6.35
CA ALA A 80 2.11 -14.55 5.88
C ALA A 80 1.56 -13.18 5.43
N GLY A 81 1.82 -12.12 6.20
CA GLY A 81 1.43 -10.75 5.86
C GLY A 81 2.10 -10.25 4.59
N ILE A 82 3.41 -10.47 4.42
CA ILE A 82 4.16 -10.09 3.21
C ILE A 82 3.63 -10.84 1.99
N ILE A 83 3.42 -12.16 2.10
CA ILE A 83 2.85 -12.96 0.99
C ILE A 83 1.46 -12.44 0.63
N PHE A 84 0.63 -12.13 1.62
CA PHE A 84 -0.69 -11.59 1.38
C PHE A 84 -0.63 -10.23 0.67
N GLN A 85 0.27 -9.33 1.08
CA GLN A 85 0.48 -8.05 0.42
C GLN A 85 1.00 -8.20 -1.02
N ILE A 86 1.89 -9.15 -1.28
CA ILE A 86 2.37 -9.45 -2.65
C ILE A 86 1.22 -9.94 -3.55
N ILE A 87 0.29 -10.74 -3.01
CA ILE A 87 -0.91 -11.17 -3.74
C ILE A 87 -1.79 -9.95 -4.07
N LEU A 88 -2.00 -9.04 -3.13
CA LEU A 88 -2.76 -7.81 -3.37
C LEU A 88 -2.07 -6.89 -4.40
N GLU A 89 -0.75 -6.76 -4.32
CA GLU A 89 0.07 -6.01 -5.27
C GLU A 89 -0.02 -6.61 -6.68
N TYR A 90 -0.03 -7.95 -6.81
CA TYR A 90 -0.18 -8.61 -8.09
C TYR A 90 -1.50 -8.23 -8.80
N PHE A 91 -2.61 -8.16 -8.06
CA PHE A 91 -3.88 -7.68 -8.62
C PHE A 91 -3.85 -6.19 -8.98
N SER A 92 -3.01 -5.40 -8.30
CA SER A 92 -2.81 -3.97 -8.57
C SER A 92 -1.96 -3.70 -9.81
N LYS A 93 -1.00 -4.58 -10.15
CA LYS A 93 -0.11 -4.46 -11.34
C LYS A 93 -0.84 -4.38 -12.68
N GLY A 94 -2.11 -4.77 -12.74
CA GLY A 94 -2.98 -4.55 -13.91
C GLY A 94 -3.11 -3.06 -14.30
N ALA A 95 -2.88 -2.13 -13.36
CA ALA A 95 -2.88 -0.69 -13.60
C ALA A 95 -1.61 -0.19 -14.32
N GLU A 96 -0.46 -0.79 -14.02
CA GLU A 96 0.86 -0.24 -14.34
C GLU A 96 1.27 -0.47 -15.80
N HIS A 97 0.74 -1.53 -16.42
CA HIS A 97 1.10 -1.86 -17.80
C HIS A 97 0.29 -1.08 -18.84
N GLY A 98 -0.82 -0.41 -18.49
CA GLY A 98 -1.71 0.27 -19.45
C GLY A 98 -2.32 -0.64 -20.53
N HIS A 99 -1.85 -1.89 -20.61
CA HIS A 99 -2.32 -2.99 -21.41
C HIS A 99 -3.16 -3.90 -20.51
N VAL A 100 -4.28 -3.37 -20.00
CA VAL A 100 -5.46 -4.23 -20.06
C VAL A 100 -5.77 -4.25 -21.56
N HIS A 101 -5.18 -5.20 -22.29
CA HIS A 101 -5.62 -5.52 -23.65
C HIS A 101 -7.06 -6.03 -23.50
N VAL A 102 -8.02 -5.10 -23.45
CA VAL A 102 -9.43 -5.38 -23.68
C VAL A 102 -9.51 -5.72 -25.17
N HIS A 103 -9.14 -6.96 -25.50
CA HIS A 103 -9.47 -7.55 -26.79
C HIS A 103 -11.01 -7.58 -26.87
N GLY A 104 -11.57 -6.86 -27.83
CA GLY A 104 -12.97 -6.98 -28.25
C GLY A 104 -13.94 -5.96 -27.62
N ASP A 105 -14.20 -4.90 -28.37
CA ASP A 105 -15.50 -4.31 -28.80
C ASP A 105 -16.78 -4.40 -27.93
N ALA A 106 -16.76 -4.69 -26.63
CA ALA A 106 -17.97 -4.61 -25.78
C ALA A 106 -17.75 -4.24 -24.31
N HIS A 107 -16.50 -4.08 -23.86
CA HIS A 107 -16.18 -3.97 -22.42
C HIS A 107 -15.35 -2.75 -22.01
N ALA A 108 -15.21 -1.73 -22.85
CA ALA A 108 -14.39 -0.55 -22.60
C ALA A 108 -14.89 0.39 -21.47
N ASN A 109 -15.95 0.04 -20.73
CA ASN A 109 -16.62 0.97 -19.80
C ASN A 109 -16.95 0.34 -18.43
N ARG A 110 -16.31 -0.77 -18.03
CA ARG A 110 -16.56 -1.39 -16.72
C ARG A 110 -15.42 -1.12 -15.74
N MET A 111 -15.80 -0.73 -14.52
CA MET A 111 -14.87 -0.54 -13.40
C MET A 111 -14.08 -1.84 -13.13
N PRO A 112 -12.74 -1.79 -13.00
CA PRO A 112 -11.95 -2.95 -12.64
C PRO A 112 -12.09 -3.26 -11.14
N TRP A 113 -13.22 -3.88 -10.76
CA TRP A 113 -13.57 -4.16 -9.37
C TRP A 113 -12.52 -4.98 -8.61
N LEU A 114 -11.85 -5.93 -9.27
CA LEU A 114 -10.79 -6.73 -8.65
C LEU A 114 -9.62 -5.85 -8.20
N LEU A 115 -9.21 -4.90 -9.05
CA LEU A 115 -8.17 -3.92 -8.75
C LEU A 115 -8.60 -3.00 -7.60
N PHE A 116 -9.84 -2.49 -7.66
CA PHE A 116 -10.37 -1.59 -6.63
C PHE A 116 -10.40 -2.26 -5.25
N ILE A 117 -10.98 -3.47 -5.16
CA ILE A 117 -11.09 -4.21 -3.90
C ILE A 117 -9.69 -4.56 -3.37
N SER A 118 -8.77 -4.99 -4.25
CA SER A 118 -7.39 -5.29 -3.84
C SER A 118 -6.70 -4.08 -3.24
N LEU A 119 -6.82 -2.90 -3.88
CA LEU A 119 -6.24 -1.66 -3.39
C LEU A 119 -6.88 -1.19 -2.08
N CYS A 120 -8.19 -1.34 -1.91
CA CYS A 120 -8.85 -1.04 -0.64
C CYS A 120 -8.30 -1.90 0.49
N LEU A 121 -8.13 -3.21 0.26
CA LEU A 121 -7.62 -4.11 1.27
C LEU A 121 -6.13 -3.86 1.55
N HIS A 122 -5.33 -3.60 0.51
CA HIS A 122 -3.93 -3.23 0.62
C HIS A 122 -3.75 -1.99 1.51
N ALA A 123 -4.45 -0.90 1.19
CA ALA A 123 -4.40 0.35 1.95
C ALA A 123 -4.95 0.21 3.38
N LEU A 124 -5.94 -0.65 3.59
CA LEU A 124 -6.45 -0.97 4.93
C LEU A 124 -5.36 -1.62 5.79
N LEU A 125 -4.67 -2.62 5.24
CA LEU A 125 -3.63 -3.35 5.96
C LEU A 125 -2.40 -2.48 6.24
N GLU A 126 -1.99 -1.65 5.28
CA GLU A 126 -0.92 -0.66 5.48
C GLU A 126 -1.30 0.39 6.53
N GLY A 127 -2.59 0.71 6.68
CA GLY A 127 -3.10 1.64 7.67
C GLY A 127 -3.18 1.10 9.10
N MET A 128 -3.11 -0.22 9.32
CA MET A 128 -3.27 -0.81 10.66
C MET A 128 -2.26 -0.30 11.71
N PRO A 129 -0.95 -0.12 11.39
CA PRO A 129 0.02 0.35 12.39
C PRO A 129 -0.16 1.82 12.83
N VAL A 130 -0.99 2.61 12.13
CA VAL A 130 -1.18 4.04 12.40
C VAL A 130 -1.71 4.31 13.81
N SER A 131 -2.47 3.39 14.41
CA SER A 131 -3.04 3.60 15.75
C SER A 131 -1.99 3.64 16.86
N HIS A 132 -0.81 3.05 16.64
CA HIS A 132 0.26 2.96 17.64
C HIS A 132 1.45 3.89 17.32
N HIS A 133 1.58 4.36 16.07
CA HIS A 133 2.74 5.13 15.60
C HIS A 133 2.30 6.39 14.84
N HIS A 134 2.46 7.56 15.47
CA HIS A 134 2.08 8.84 14.86
C HIS A 134 2.96 9.19 13.63
N ASP A 135 4.24 8.85 13.71
CA ASP A 135 5.22 8.93 12.63
C ASP A 135 4.87 7.99 11.46
N MET A 136 4.29 6.82 11.72
CA MET A 136 3.79 5.95 10.65
C MET A 136 2.69 6.60 9.83
N ALA A 137 1.83 7.41 10.43
CA ALA A 137 0.78 8.10 9.68
C ALA A 137 1.36 9.08 8.65
N TRP A 138 2.45 9.76 9.00
CA TRP A 138 3.19 10.60 8.06
C TRP A 138 3.85 9.77 6.97
N GLY A 139 4.46 8.64 7.33
CA GLY A 139 5.02 7.70 6.37
C GLY A 139 3.97 7.19 5.37
N ILE A 140 2.87 6.66 5.85
CA ILE A 140 1.79 6.13 5.01
C ILE A 140 1.18 7.25 4.17
N ALA A 141 1.05 8.47 4.69
CA ALA A 141 0.61 9.59 3.88
C ALA A 141 1.59 9.95 2.75
N ILE A 142 2.90 9.99 3.02
CA ILE A 142 3.91 10.24 1.97
C ILE A 142 3.86 9.14 0.90
N HIS A 143 3.59 7.89 1.28
CA HIS A 143 3.44 6.75 0.37
C HIS A 143 2.12 6.77 -0.44
N HIS A 144 1.00 7.08 0.20
CA HIS A 144 -0.30 7.13 -0.47
C HIS A 144 -0.41 8.25 -1.51
N PHE A 145 0.34 9.34 -1.37
CA PHE A 145 0.30 10.47 -2.30
C PHE A 145 0.74 10.07 -3.74
N PRO A 146 1.95 9.50 -3.96
CA PRO A 146 2.37 8.87 -5.21
C PRO A 146 1.35 7.92 -5.82
N ILE A 147 0.80 7.02 -5.01
CA ILE A 147 -0.11 5.96 -5.47
C ILE A 147 -1.44 6.55 -5.94
N ALA A 148 -1.98 7.50 -5.19
CA ALA A 148 -3.18 8.23 -5.59
C ALA A 148 -2.99 8.94 -6.94
N ILE A 149 -1.82 9.51 -7.19
CA ILE A 149 -1.51 10.13 -8.49
C ILE A 149 -1.54 9.09 -9.62
N ILE A 150 -0.86 7.97 -9.43
CA ILE A 150 -0.74 6.90 -10.44
C ILE A 150 -2.11 6.28 -10.73
N LEU A 151 -2.89 5.96 -9.68
CA LEU A 151 -4.21 5.35 -9.79
C LEU A 151 -5.20 6.28 -10.48
N THR A 152 -5.19 7.56 -10.13
CA THR A 152 -6.05 8.57 -10.77
C THR A 152 -5.67 8.73 -12.25
N ALA A 153 -4.37 8.82 -12.56
CA ALA A 153 -3.89 8.87 -13.93
C ALA A 153 -4.30 7.61 -14.73
N PHE A 154 -4.28 6.44 -14.10
CA PHE A 154 -4.77 5.20 -14.71
C PHE A 154 -6.28 5.27 -15.02
N PHE A 155 -7.11 5.66 -14.06
CA PHE A 155 -8.57 5.77 -14.28
C PHE A 155 -8.96 6.85 -15.30
N VAL A 156 -8.23 7.96 -15.34
CA VAL A 156 -8.45 9.01 -16.35
C VAL A 156 -8.12 8.50 -17.76
N ASN A 157 -7.12 7.62 -17.89
CA ASN A 157 -6.68 7.09 -19.18
C ASN A 157 -7.41 5.79 -19.60
N SER A 158 -8.21 5.18 -18.72
CA SER A 158 -8.88 3.89 -18.97
C SER A 158 -10.22 3.98 -19.71
N GLY A 159 -10.67 5.19 -20.07
CA GLY A 159 -11.90 5.40 -20.83
C GLY A 159 -13.20 5.28 -20.03
N LEU A 160 -13.13 5.21 -18.70
CA LEU A 160 -14.28 5.17 -17.81
C LEU A 160 -15.12 6.46 -17.91
N ASN A 161 -16.42 6.35 -17.63
CA ASN A 161 -17.31 7.51 -17.52
C ASN A 161 -16.78 8.49 -16.45
N LYS A 162 -16.85 9.80 -16.74
CA LYS A 162 -16.43 10.86 -15.82
C LYS A 162 -17.09 10.76 -14.44
N ALA A 163 -18.34 10.30 -14.37
CA ALA A 163 -19.06 10.10 -13.10
C ALA A 163 -18.53 8.93 -12.25
N ALA A 164 -17.72 8.04 -12.81
CA ALA A 164 -17.03 6.98 -12.06
C ALA A 164 -15.62 7.40 -11.61
N ILE A 165 -15.09 8.50 -12.18
CA ILE A 165 -13.76 9.05 -11.88
C ILE A 165 -13.87 10.23 -10.89
N MET A 166 -14.99 10.96 -10.91
CA MET A 166 -15.37 11.99 -9.94
C MET A 166 -16.11 11.40 -8.76
#